data_AF-A0A956F366-F1
#
_entry.id   AF-A0A956F366-F1
#
_cell.length_a   1.000
_cell.length_b   1.000
_cell.length_c   1.000
_cell.angle_alpha   90.00
_cell.angle_beta   90.00
_cell.angle_gamma   90.00
#
_symmetry.space_group_name_H-M   'P 1'
#
loop_
_entity.id
_entity.type
_entity.pdbx_description
1 polymer ?
#
loop_
_entity_poly.entity_id
_entity_poly.type
_entity_poly.pdbx_seq_one_letter_code
_entity_poly.pdbx_strand_id
1 'polypeptide(L)' 'MEPIREAELLMTRRQLFGRASLGLGTAALSRLLAMGSLGGVASLAQALDGQGHGLPGLPNFAPKAKRVIYLFMSG' A
#
# COMPACT_ATOMS: atom_id res chain seq x y z
N MET A 1 9.21 34.47 -15.08
CA MET A 1 9.61 33.06 -14.98
C MET A 1 11.12 33.05 -15.07
N GLU A 2 11.82 32.73 -13.99
CA GLU A 2 13.30 32.70 -13.95
C GLU A 2 13.75 31.28 -14.33
N PRO A 3 14.38 31.08 -15.51
CA PRO A 3 14.62 29.74 -16.05
C PRO A 3 15.61 28.91 -15.22
N ILE A 4 16.57 29.56 -14.56
CA ILE A 4 17.56 28.91 -13.71
C ILE A 4 16.88 28.33 -12.45
N ARG A 5 15.96 29.08 -11.85
CA ARG A 5 15.23 28.65 -10.66
C ARG A 5 14.30 27.46 -10.94
N GLU A 6 13.72 27.41 -12.14
CA GLU A 6 12.91 26.26 -12.56
C GLU A 6 13.76 24.99 -12.75
N ALA A 7 14.96 25.12 -13.32
CA ALA A 7 15.89 24.01 -13.45
C ALA A 7 16.36 23.47 -12.08
N GLU A 8 16.69 24.36 -11.15
CA GLU A 8 17.05 23.98 -9.77
C GLU A 8 15.91 23.25 -9.05
N LEU A 9 14.68 23.73 -9.20
CA LEU A 9 13.51 23.07 -8.61
C LEU A 9 13.34 21.65 -9.16
N LEU A 10 13.48 21.46 -10.48
CA LEU A 10 13.38 20.15 -11.13
C LEU A 10 14.46 19.15 -10.67
N MET A 11 15.61 19.62 -10.18
CA MET A 11 16.66 18.78 -9.63
C MET A 11 16.38 18.29 -8.20
N THR A 12 15.44 18.91 -7.48
CA THR A 12 15.13 18.49 -6.12
C THR A 12 14.23 17.24 -6.11
N ARG A 13 14.62 16.22 -5.34
CA ARG A 13 13.80 15.00 -5.16
C ARG A 13 12.37 15.32 -4.71
N ARG A 14 12.20 16.34 -3.87
CA ARG A 14 10.88 16.76 -3.37
C ARG A 14 9.96 17.27 -4.48
N GLN A 15 10.47 18.11 -5.38
CA GLN A 15 9.69 18.60 -6.51
C GLN A 15 9.44 17.51 -7.55
N LEU A 16 10.42 16.64 -7.79
CA LEU A 16 10.26 15.47 -8.65
C LEU A 16 9.11 14.58 -8.18
N PHE A 17 9.12 14.16 -6.90
CA PHE A 17 8.05 13.34 -6.33
C PHE A 17 6.73 14.11 -6.21
N GLY A 18 6.78 15.40 -5.87
CA GLY A 18 5.59 16.26 -5.84
C GLY A 18 4.87 16.29 -7.19
N ARG A 19 5.60 16.53 -8.29
CA ARG A 19 5.05 16.61 -9.65
C ARG A 19 4.69 15.23 -10.24
N ALA A 20 5.45 14.18 -9.93
CA ALA A 20 5.21 12.82 -10.46
C ALA A 20 4.13 12.04 -9.68
N SER A 21 3.82 12.43 -8.44
CA SER A 21 2.87 11.73 -7.56
C SER A 21 1.48 11.54 -8.18
N LEU A 22 0.96 12.55 -8.87
CA LEU A 22 -0.35 12.50 -9.51
C LEU A 22 -0.41 11.46 -10.64
N GLY A 23 0.65 11.34 -11.46
CA GLY A 23 0.69 10.39 -12.58
C GLY A 23 0.85 8.94 -12.12
N LEU A 24 1.82 8.69 -11.23
CA LEU A 24 2.04 7.35 -10.70
C LEU A 24 0.90 6.89 -9.79
N GLY A 25 0.33 7.81 -9.01
CA GLY A 25 -0.81 7.55 -8.15
C GLY A 25 -2.07 7.18 -8.93
N THR A 26 -2.36 7.87 -10.03
CA THR A 26 -3.51 7.55 -10.90
C THR A 26 -3.31 6.23 -11.66
N ALA A 27 -2.09 5.92 -12.10
CA ALA A 27 -1.78 4.61 -12.68
C ALA A 27 -1.97 3.47 -11.67
N ALA A 28 -1.50 3.64 -10.43
CA ALA A 28 -1.72 2.66 -9.36
C ALA A 28 -3.21 2.52 -8.99
N LEU A 29 -3.93 3.64 -8.89
CA LEU A 29 -5.36 3.66 -8.56
C LEU A 29 -6.21 3.04 -9.67
N SER A 30 -5.91 3.34 -10.94
CA SER A 30 -6.61 2.71 -12.08
C SER A 30 -6.39 1.20 -12.10
N ARG A 31 -5.19 0.72 -11.77
CA ARG A 31 -4.92 -0.72 -11.63
C ARG A 31 -5.71 -1.35 -10.49
N LEU A 32 -5.90 -0.64 -9.37
CA LEU A 32 -6.67 -1.10 -8.23
C LEU A 32 -8.18 -1.13 -8.52
N LEU A 33 -8.70 -0.10 -9.20
CA LEU A 33 -10.09 -0.07 -9.68
C LEU A 33 -10.36 -1.11 -10.79
N ALA A 34 -9.41 -1.30 -11.70
CA ALA A 34 -9.48 -2.29 -12.79
C ALA A 34 -9.36 -3.73 -12.31
N MET A 35 -8.66 -3.97 -11.19
CA MET A 35 -8.68 -5.26 -10.48
C MET A 35 -10.04 -5.60 -9.83
N GLY A 36 -11.00 -4.68 -9.95
CA GLY A 36 -12.35 -4.86 -9.44
C GLY A 36 -12.46 -4.24 -8.06
N SER A 37 -13.37 -3.26 -7.96
CA SER A 37 -14.62 -3.40 -7.19
C SER A 37 -14.57 -4.46 -6.09
N LEU A 38 -15.10 -4.15 -4.91
CA LEU A 38 -15.33 -5.02 -3.75
C LEU A 38 -15.67 -6.52 -4.02
N GLY A 39 -16.08 -6.90 -5.24
CA GLY A 39 -16.15 -8.28 -5.75
C GLY A 39 -14.82 -9.02 -6.02
N GLY A 40 -13.68 -8.37 -6.29
CA GLY A 40 -12.38 -9.05 -6.43
C GLY A 40 -11.89 -9.64 -5.10
N VAL A 41 -12.12 -8.90 -4.02
CA VAL A 41 -11.91 -9.35 -2.63
C VAL A 41 -12.88 -10.47 -2.26
N ALA A 42 -14.12 -10.42 -2.77
CA ALA A 42 -15.10 -11.49 -2.57
C ALA A 42 -14.72 -12.78 -3.32
N SER A 43 -14.17 -12.69 -4.54
CA SER A 43 -13.67 -13.86 -5.27
C SER A 43 -12.42 -14.48 -4.63
N LEU A 44 -11.56 -13.63 -4.04
CA LEU A 44 -10.47 -14.08 -3.18
C LEU A 44 -11.06 -14.81 -1.97
N ALA A 45 -12.01 -14.19 -1.26
CA ALA A 45 -12.67 -14.75 -0.07
C ALA A 45 -13.45 -16.05 -0.35
N GLN A 46 -14.06 -16.21 -1.52
CA GLN A 46 -14.79 -17.42 -1.90
C GLN A 46 -13.82 -18.57 -2.24
N ALA A 47 -12.60 -18.26 -2.70
CA ALA A 47 -11.51 -19.23 -2.78
C ALA A 47 -10.90 -19.57 -1.39
N LEU A 48 -11.17 -18.77 -0.35
CA LEU A 48 -10.76 -19.02 1.05
C LEU A 48 -11.75 -19.91 1.81
N ASP A 49 -13.02 -19.93 1.42
CA ASP A 49 -14.10 -20.58 2.18
C ASP A 49 -14.02 -22.12 2.18
N GLY A 50 -13.24 -22.70 1.27
CA GLY A 50 -13.00 -24.15 1.20
C GLY A 50 -11.81 -24.63 2.02
N GLN A 51 -11.00 -23.75 2.59
CA GLN A 51 -9.78 -24.11 3.31
C GLN A 51 -9.77 -23.39 4.65
N GLY A 52 -10.16 -24.12 5.69
CA GLY A 52 -9.83 -23.73 7.05
C GLY A 52 -8.36 -23.34 7.11
N HIS A 53 -8.08 -22.24 7.81
CA HIS A 53 -6.74 -21.76 8.16
C HIS A 53 -6.04 -20.89 7.08
N GLY A 54 -6.45 -19.62 7.00
CA GLY A 54 -5.64 -18.55 6.43
C GLY A 54 -5.53 -18.54 4.90
N LEU A 55 -5.08 -17.41 4.35
CA LEU A 55 -4.92 -17.23 2.91
C LEU A 55 -4.02 -18.33 2.32
N PRO A 56 -4.50 -19.14 1.34
CA PRO A 56 -3.70 -20.15 0.68
C PRO A 56 -2.61 -19.47 -0.14
N GLY A 57 -1.38 -19.97 -0.01
CA GLY A 57 -0.20 -19.41 -0.66
C GLY A 57 0.65 -18.49 0.23
N LEU A 58 0.20 -18.17 1.45
CA LEU A 58 1.05 -17.51 2.45
C LEU A 58 1.56 -18.51 3.49
N PRO A 59 2.86 -18.49 3.84
CA PRO A 59 3.40 -19.35 4.88
C PRO A 59 2.90 -18.86 6.25
N ASN A 60 1.74 -19.37 6.66
CA ASN A 60 1.15 -19.09 7.97
C ASN A 60 1.90 -19.92 9.02
N PHE A 61 2.95 -19.33 9.60
CA PHE A 61 3.63 -19.92 10.75
C PHE A 61 2.81 -19.66 12.02
N ALA A 62 2.75 -20.64 12.91
CA ALA A 62 2.14 -20.45 14.22
C ALA A 62 2.81 -19.25 14.93
N PRO A 63 2.04 -18.25 15.39
CA PRO A 63 2.62 -17.06 15.99
C PRO A 63 3.33 -17.42 17.30
N LYS A 64 4.62 -17.08 17.39
CA LYS A 64 5.41 -17.18 18.63
C LYS A 64 5.60 -15.80 19.23
N ALA A 65 4.83 -15.45 20.25
CA ALA A 65 5.03 -14.19 20.98
C ALA A 65 6.32 -14.27 21.82
N LYS A 66 7.33 -13.44 21.49
CA LYS A 66 8.61 -13.40 22.21
C LYS A 66 8.70 -12.25 23.22
N ARG A 67 7.92 -11.18 23.04
CA ARG A 67 7.95 -9.98 23.89
C ARG A 67 6.54 -9.41 24.02
N VAL A 68 6.21 -9.00 25.23
CA VAL A 68 4.96 -8.29 25.54
C VAL A 68 5.32 -6.83 25.78
N ILE A 69 4.72 -5.92 25.03
CA ILE A 69 4.89 -4.48 25.21
C ILE A 69 3.64 -3.97 25.91
N TYR A 70 3.80 -3.44 27.13
CA TYR A 70 2.72 -2.83 27.90
C TYR A 70 2.85 -1.30 27.82
N LEU A 71 1.90 -0.66 27.16
CA LEU A 71 1.80 0.80 27.11
C LEU A 71 0.80 1.25 28.17
N PHE A 72 1.26 2.05 29.13
CA PHE A 72 0.41 2.75 30.08
C PHE A 72 0.32 4.21 29.66
N MET A 73 -0.84 4.62 29.16
CA MET A 73 -1.13 6.01 28.82
C MET A 73 -1.79 6.68 30.02
N SER A 74 -0.98 7.15 30.98
CA SER A 74 -1.45 8.09 32.00
C SER A 74 -1.35 9.50 31.44
N GLY A 75 -2.49 10.18 31.36
CA GLY A 75 -2.51 11.64 31.51
C GLY A 75 -2.26 12.02 32.96
#